data_AF-A0A2N7BQD3-F1
#
_entry.id   AF-A0A2N7BQD3-F1
#
_cell.length_a   1.000
_cell.length_b   1.000
_cell.length_c   1.000
_cell.angle_alpha   90.00
_cell.angle_beta   90.00
_cell.angle_gamma   90.00
#
_symmetry.space_group_name_H-M   'P 1'
#
loop_
_entity.id
_entity.type
_entity.pdbx_description
1 polymer ?
#
loop_
_entity_poly.entity_id
_entity_poly.type
_entity_poly.pdbx_seq_one_letter_code
_entity_poly.pdbx_strand_id
1 'polypeptide(L)'
;MLMKMLRLLKLSIVLFWVMLILSFVVDHSGIHNEMAFTILGVSIFISAVTAWFLPLIIVLVNKEVQSKGMILFLSLGLPVFGGVISYMILTKQIRMMTT
;
A
#
# COMPACT_ATOMS: atom_id res chain seq x y z
N MET A 1 2.52 -11.52 -13.86
CA MET A 1 2.69 -10.09 -13.48
C MET A 1 2.02 -9.78 -12.15
N LEU A 2 0.79 -10.27 -11.93
CA LEU A 2 0.00 -10.15 -10.71
C LEU A 2 0.78 -10.39 -9.40
N MET A 3 1.51 -11.51 -9.28
CA MET A 3 2.33 -11.82 -8.09
C MET A 3 3.39 -10.75 -7.78
N LYS A 4 4.03 -10.17 -8.80
CA LYS A 4 5.03 -9.10 -8.61
C LYS A 4 4.37 -7.82 -8.10
N MET A 5 3.22 -7.46 -8.67
CA MET A 5 2.46 -6.27 -8.25
C MET A 5 1.90 -6.43 -6.83
N LEU A 6 1.48 -7.63 -6.45
CA LEU A 6 1.04 -7.91 -5.08
C LEU A 6 2.17 -7.85 -4.07
N ARG A 7 3.35 -8.36 -4.44
CA ARG A 7 4.55 -8.23 -3.61
C ARG A 7 4.91 -6.76 -3.41
N LEU A 8 4.82 -5.95 -4.47
CA LEU A 8 5.03 -4.50 -4.39
C LEU A 8 3.98 -3.85 -3.48
N LEU A 9 2.69 -4.17 -3.64
CA LEU A 9 1.62 -3.65 -2.78
C LEU A 9 1.85 -3.97 -1.31
N LYS A 10 2.21 -5.23 -0.99
CA LYS A 10 2.57 -5.63 0.38
C LYS A 10 3.74 -4.79 0.91
N LEU A 11 4.79 -4.64 0.11
CA LEU A 11 6.01 -3.93 0.51
C LEU A 11 5.72 -2.44 0.74
N SER A 12 4.91 -1.81 -0.11
CA SER A 12 4.48 -0.42 0.07
C SER A 12 3.64 -0.23 1.34
N ILE A 13 2.71 -1.15 1.63
CA ILE A 13 1.94 -1.12 2.89
C ILE A 13 2.87 -1.23 4.10
N VAL A 14 3.80 -2.19 4.09
CA VAL A 14 4.74 -2.39 5.20
C VAL A 14 5.65 -1.18 5.37
N LEU A 15 6.22 -0.66 4.28
CA LEU A 15 7.05 0.54 4.31
C LEU A 15 6.31 1.74 4.88
N PHE A 16 5.05 1.94 4.48
CA PHE A 16 4.23 3.02 5.03
C PHE A 16 4.14 2.94 6.55
N TRP A 17 3.76 1.78 7.10
CA TRP A 17 3.63 1.62 8.55
C TRP A 17 4.97 1.72 9.28
N VAL A 18 6.04 1.16 8.74
CA VAL A 18 7.39 1.25 9.32
C VAL A 18 7.86 2.71 9.36
N MET A 19 7.72 3.44 8.26
CA MET A 19 8.14 4.84 8.18
C MET A 19 7.27 5.74 9.05
N LEU A 20 5.98 5.46 9.14
CA LEU A 20 5.06 6.17 10.04
C LEU A 20 5.49 6.01 11.51
N ILE A 21 5.79 4.79 11.94
CA ILE A 21 6.27 4.51 13.31
C ILE A 21 7.62 5.20 13.55
N LEU A 22 8.56 5.10 12.61
CA LEU A 22 9.86 5.76 12.72
C LEU A 22 9.71 7.28 12.80
N SER A 23 8.78 7.88 12.03
CA SER A 23 8.50 9.31 12.11
C SER A 23 8.06 9.72 13.51
N PHE A 24 7.19 8.94 14.15
CA PHE A 24 6.81 9.21 15.55
C PHE A 24 7.99 9.07 16.51
N VAL A 25 8.82 8.04 16.35
CA VAL A 25 10.00 7.82 17.22
C VAL A 25 11.00 8.97 17.09
N VAL A 26 11.30 9.41 15.87
CA VAL A 26 12.23 10.52 15.62
C VAL A 26 11.69 11.82 16.21
N ASP A 27 10.40 12.12 16.00
CA ASP A 27 9.75 13.30 16.57
C ASP A 27 9.80 13.32 18.11
N HIS A 28 9.54 12.18 18.77
CA HIS A 28 9.60 12.07 20.24
C HIS A 28 11.03 12.10 20.81
N SER A 29 12.04 11.73 20.01
CA SER A 29 13.43 11.68 20.47
C SER A 29 14.07 13.06 20.66
N GLY A 30 13.43 14.13 20.17
CA GLY A 30 14.00 15.48 20.17
C GLY A 30 15.19 15.67 19.22
N ILE A 31 15.58 14.64 18.45
CA ILE A 31 16.63 14.71 17.44
C ILE A 31 16.03 15.40 16.21
N HIS A 32 16.14 16.73 16.16
CA HIS A 32 15.68 17.49 15.00
C HIS A 32 16.77 17.50 13.91
N ASN A 33 16.59 16.64 12.91
CA ASN A 33 17.41 16.62 11.70
C ASN A 33 16.51 16.77 10.47
N GLU A 34 16.55 17.96 9.86
CA GLU A 34 15.72 18.31 8.70
C GLU A 34 15.85 17.34 7.53
N MET A 35 17.06 16.82 7.28
CA MET A 35 17.29 15.82 6.22
C MET A 35 16.58 14.51 6.54
N ALA A 36 16.64 14.05 7.79
CA ALA A 36 15.97 12.81 8.21
C ALA A 36 14.44 12.94 8.10
N PHE A 37 13.87 14.06 8.56
CA PHE A 37 12.43 14.34 8.43
C PHE A 37 11.99 14.41 6.97
N THR A 38 12.78 15.04 6.10
CA THR A 38 12.46 15.10 4.66
C THR A 38 12.45 13.72 4.03
N ILE A 39 13.46 12.89 4.30
CA ILE A 39 13.54 11.52 3.77
C ILE A 39 12.36 10.68 4.28
N LEU A 40 12.01 10.79 5.56
CA LEU A 40 10.87 10.09 6.15
C LEU A 40 9.55 10.55 5.51
N GLY A 41 9.34 11.87 5.39
CA GLY A 41 8.14 12.43 4.78
C GLY A 41 7.94 11.99 3.33
N VAL A 42 9.01 12.06 2.51
CA VAL A 42 8.98 11.59 1.11
C VAL A 42 8.72 10.09 1.05
N SER A 43 9.34 9.31 1.93
CA SER A 43 9.17 7.85 1.97
C SER A 43 7.73 7.46 2.38
N ILE A 44 7.15 8.13 3.36
CA ILE A 44 5.75 7.96 3.77
C ILE A 44 4.83 8.32 2.61
N PHE A 45 5.08 9.45 1.94
CA PHE A 45 4.27 9.90 0.82
C PHE A 45 4.27 8.91 -0.34
N ILE A 46 5.45 8.48 -0.81
CA ILE A 46 5.58 7.54 -1.91
C ILE A 46 4.94 6.19 -1.56
N SER A 47 5.18 5.68 -0.36
CA SER A 47 4.59 4.41 0.08
C SER A 47 3.06 4.50 0.22
N ALA A 48 2.53 5.62 0.71
CA ALA A 48 1.09 5.87 0.79
C ALA A 48 0.43 5.93 -0.59
N VAL A 49 0.99 6.74 -1.50
CA VAL A 49 0.49 6.85 -2.88
C VAL A 49 0.53 5.50 -3.58
N THR A 50 1.63 4.74 -3.42
CA THR A 50 1.74 3.42 -4.03
C THR A 50 0.71 2.45 -3.43
N ALA A 51 0.56 2.39 -2.11
CA ALA A 51 -0.43 1.53 -1.47
C ALA A 51 -1.86 1.89 -1.87
N TRP A 52 -2.12 3.18 -2.12
CA TRP A 52 -3.43 3.70 -2.50
C TRP A 52 -3.80 3.37 -3.96
N PHE A 53 -2.92 3.68 -4.91
CA PHE A 53 -3.22 3.59 -6.35
C PHE A 53 -2.86 2.24 -6.98
N LEU A 54 -1.88 1.52 -6.45
CA LEU A 54 -1.45 0.25 -7.05
C LEU A 54 -2.57 -0.81 -7.16
N PRO A 55 -3.52 -0.95 -6.21
CA PRO A 55 -4.64 -1.86 -6.37
C PRO A 55 -5.55 -1.49 -7.56
N LEU A 56 -5.71 -0.21 -7.90
CA LEU A 56 -6.43 0.21 -9.11
C LEU A 56 -5.74 -0.34 -10.35
N ILE A 57 -4.42 -0.17 -10.44
CA ILE A 57 -3.63 -0.67 -11.57
C ILE A 57 -3.74 -2.20 -11.66
N ILE A 58 -3.68 -2.91 -10.52
CA ILE A 58 -3.84 -4.37 -10.48
C ILE A 58 -5.18 -4.78 -11.10
N VAL A 59 -6.28 -4.13 -10.72
CA VAL A 59 -7.62 -4.45 -11.19
C VAL A 59 -7.83 -4.10 -12.67
N LEU A 60 -7.26 -2.98 -13.13
CA LEU A 60 -7.37 -2.54 -14.52
C LEU A 60 -6.61 -3.48 -15.46
N VAL A 61 -5.43 -3.93 -15.05
CA VAL A 61 -4.55 -4.75 -15.90
C VAL A 61 -4.90 -6.24 -15.86
N ASN A 62 -5.47 -6.74 -14.75
CA ASN A 62 -5.79 -8.16 -14.61
C ASN A 62 -7.30 -8.40 -14.75
N LYS A 63 -7.70 -8.98 -15.89
CA LYS A 63 -9.12 -9.20 -16.21
C LYS A 63 -9.82 -10.22 -15.29
N GLU A 64 -9.05 -11.13 -14.69
CA GLU A 64 -9.52 -12.26 -13.87
C GLU A 64 -9.88 -11.91 -12.43
N VAL A 65 -9.60 -10.67 -11.98
CA VAL A 65 -10.01 -10.21 -10.65
C VAL A 65 -11.53 -10.14 -10.58
N GLN A 66 -12.18 -10.83 -9.65
CA GLN A 66 -13.65 -10.89 -9.59
C GLN A 66 -14.24 -9.71 -8.80
N SER A 67 -13.52 -9.21 -7.81
CA SER A 67 -13.95 -8.14 -6.89
C SER A 67 -13.59 -6.73 -7.36
N LYS A 68 -13.55 -6.49 -8.68
CA LYS A 68 -13.05 -5.23 -9.28
C LYS A 68 -13.75 -4.00 -8.73
N GLY A 69 -15.08 -4.00 -8.71
CA GLY A 69 -15.87 -2.86 -8.25
C GLY A 69 -15.57 -2.48 -6.81
N MET A 70 -15.43 -3.48 -5.93
CA MET A 70 -15.13 -3.25 -4.51
C MET A 70 -13.70 -2.71 -4.33
N ILE A 71 -12.72 -3.26 -5.04
CA ILE A 71 -11.34 -2.77 -4.99
C ILE A 71 -11.24 -1.34 -5.55
N LEU A 72 -11.94 -1.04 -6.64
CA LEU A 72 -12.03 0.32 -7.19
C LEU A 72 -12.62 1.29 -6.17
N PHE A 73 -13.75 0.92 -5.55
CA PHE A 73 -14.39 1.76 -4.52
C PHE A 73 -13.46 2.00 -3.33
N LEU A 74 -12.82 0.94 -2.82
CA LEU A 74 -11.88 1.04 -1.70
C LEU A 74 -10.69 1.92 -2.04
N SER A 75 -10.08 1.73 -3.20
CA SER A 75 -8.95 2.54 -3.65
C SER A 75 -9.31 3.96 -4.07
N LEU A 76 -10.58 4.30 -4.29
CA LEU A 76 -10.97 5.69 -4.56
C LEU A 76 -11.44 6.41 -3.29
N GLY A 77 -12.13 5.69 -2.39
CA GLY A 77 -12.74 6.26 -1.19
C GLY A 77 -11.84 6.23 0.04
N LEU A 78 -10.88 5.30 0.12
CA LEU A 78 -10.02 5.12 1.28
C LEU A 78 -8.54 5.07 0.83
N PRO A 79 -7.64 5.90 1.41
CA PRO A 79 -6.22 5.93 1.03
C PRO A 79 -5.47 4.62 1.34
N VAL A 80 -4.48 4.66 2.24
CA VAL A 80 -3.70 3.47 2.60
C VAL A 80 -4.58 2.32 3.11
N PHE A 81 -5.66 2.62 3.85
CA PHE A 81 -6.62 1.61 4.31
C PHE A 81 -7.32 0.88 3.17
N GLY A 82 -7.69 1.59 2.09
CA GLY A 82 -8.25 0.97 0.89
C GLY A 82 -7.24 0.04 0.23
N GLY A 83 -5.97 0.43 0.21
CA GLY A 83 -4.84 -0.40 -0.21
C GLY A 83 -4.69 -1.71 0.56
N VAL A 84 -4.76 -1.63 1.90
CA VAL A 84 -4.65 -2.80 2.79
C VAL A 84 -5.80 -3.79 2.56
N ILE A 85 -7.04 -3.31 2.55
CA ILE A 85 -8.21 -4.17 2.36
C ILE A 85 -8.17 -4.80 0.95
N SER A 86 -7.81 -4.02 -0.07
CA SER A 86 -7.65 -4.51 -1.44
C SER A 86 -6.57 -5.59 -1.55
N TYR A 87 -5.44 -5.43 -0.86
CA TYR A 87 -4.41 -6.47 -0.78
C TYR A 87 -4.94 -7.78 -0.18
N MET A 88 -5.72 -7.70 0.90
CA MET A 88 -6.32 -8.88 1.54
C MET A 88 -7.27 -9.62 0.59
N ILE A 89 -8.12 -8.87 -0.12
CA ILE A 89 -9.07 -9.41 -1.09
C ILE A 89 -8.33 -10.12 -2.24
N LEU A 90 -7.36 -9.43 -2.85
CA LEU A 90 -6.57 -9.97 -3.97
C LEU A 90 -5.78 -11.21 -3.57
N THR A 91 -5.16 -11.19 -2.39
CA THR A 91 -4.39 -12.33 -1.87
C THR A 91 -5.29 -13.54 -1.60
N LYS A 92 -6.48 -13.32 -1.02
CA LYS A 92 -7.47 -14.38 -0.80
C LYS A 92 -7.93 -14.99 -2.13
N GLN A 93 -8.22 -14.14 -3.12
CA GLN A 93 -8.67 -14.59 -4.43
C GLN A 93 -7.63 -15.48 -5.12
N ILE A 94 -6.36 -15.09 -5.13
CA ILE A 94 -5.29 -15.86 -5.77
C ILE A 94 -5.09 -17.21 -5.09
N ARG A 95 -5.14 -17.24 -3.75
CA ARG A 95 -5.02 -18.51 -3.01
C ARG A 95 -6.11 -19.48 -3.48
N MET A 96 -7.35 -19.03 -3.61
CA MET A 96 -8.47 -19.86 -4.08
C MET A 96 -8.31 -20.34 -5.53
N MET A 97 -7.58 -19.62 -6.38
CA MET A 97 -7.32 -20.03 -7.77
C MET A 97 -6.18 -21.05 -7.89
N THR A 98 -5.31 -21.14 -6.89
CA THR A 98 -4.14 -22.04 -6.89
C THR A 98 -4.36 -23.34 -6.08
N THR A 99 -5.54 -23.50 -5.47
CA THR A 99 -5.94 -24.73 -4.75
C THR A 99 -7.00 -25.44 -5.57
#